data_AF-A0A183DHX7-F1
#
_entry.id   AF-A0A183DHX7-F1
#
_cell.length_a   1.000
_cell.length_b   1.000
_cell.length_c   1.000
_cell.angle_alpha   90.00
_cell.angle_beta   90.00
_cell.angle_gamma   90.00
#
_symmetry.space_group_name_H-M   'P 1'
#
loop_
_entity.id
_entity.type
_entity.pdbx_description
1 polymer ?
#
loop_
_entity_poly.entity_id
_entity_poly.type
_entity_poly.pdbx_seq_one_letter_code
_entity_poly.pdbx_strand_id
1 'polypeptide(L)'
;MIGNTVNYKHAAWKFGVIKYQNVHFLCVVKPAFKLCENSIANYQGLKFEQYMTSGINETYLPPVSSVEKFFVMIRRKLGNIRILFRSEVDCFDHAGSNQAVCCFFCQDSVE
;
A
#
# COMPACT_ATOMS: atom_id res chain seq x y z
N MET A 1 1.13 -4.35 -6.94
CA MET A 1 2.14 -3.89 -7.95
C MET A 1 1.68 -2.55 -8.53
N ILE A 2 2.44 -1.45 -8.37
CA ILE A 2 2.18 -0.23 -9.17
C ILE A 2 2.64 -0.53 -10.59
N GLY A 3 1.79 -1.21 -11.35
CA GLY A 3 2.01 -1.42 -12.77
C GLY A 3 2.00 -0.04 -13.44
N ASN A 4 3.16 0.44 -13.87
CA ASN A 4 3.17 1.54 -14.81
C ASN A 4 2.42 1.07 -16.05
N THR A 5 1.36 1.77 -16.45
CA THR A 5 0.52 1.45 -17.61
C THR A 5 1.33 1.21 -18.88
N VAL A 6 2.48 1.88 -18.99
CA VAL A 6 3.40 1.75 -20.13
C VAL A 6 4.01 0.34 -20.22
N ASN A 7 4.28 -0.30 -19.08
CA ASN A 7 5.03 -1.56 -19.03
C ASN A 7 4.18 -2.76 -18.58
N TYR A 8 3.04 -2.53 -17.93
CA TYR A 8 2.21 -3.59 -17.40
C TYR A 8 1.14 -4.05 -18.39
N LYS A 9 1.39 -5.17 -19.06
CA LYS A 9 0.50 -5.72 -20.11
C LYS A 9 -0.41 -6.85 -19.62
N HIS A 10 -0.27 -7.30 -18.38
CA HIS A 10 -0.90 -8.53 -17.89
C HIS A 10 -2.30 -8.34 -17.32
N ALA A 11 -2.65 -7.15 -16.81
CA ALA A 11 -4.02 -6.87 -16.38
C ALA A 11 -4.42 -5.43 -16.68
N ALA A 12 -5.63 -5.28 -17.21
CA ALA A 12 -6.29 -3.99 -17.32
C ALA A 12 -6.80 -3.54 -15.95
N TRP A 13 -6.70 -2.24 -15.68
CA TRP A 13 -7.21 -1.62 -14.47
C TRP A 13 -8.24 -0.56 -14.84
N LYS A 14 -9.17 -0.28 -13.94
CA LYS A 14 -10.22 0.72 -14.12
C LYS A 14 -10.31 1.59 -12.88
N PHE A 15 -10.67 2.85 -13.08
CA PHE A 15 -10.93 3.79 -12.01
C PHE A 15 -12.15 4.63 -12.38
N GLY A 16 -13.00 4.89 -11.38
CA GLY A 16 -14.06 5.88 -11.47
C GLY A 16 -13.46 7.27 -11.29
N VAL A 17 -13.95 8.23 -12.08
CA VAL A 17 -13.56 9.63 -11.96
C VAL A 17 -14.79 10.42 -11.56
N ILE A 18 -14.71 11.11 -10.42
CA ILE A 18 -15.78 11.96 -9.93
C ILE A 18 -15.22 13.36 -9.74
N LYS A 19 -15.85 14.36 -10.35
CA LYS A 19 -15.53 15.76 -10.08
C LYS A 19 -16.55 16.30 -9.09
N TYR A 20 -16.07 16.80 -7.97
CA TYR A 20 -16.89 17.53 -7.01
C TYR A 20 -16.22 18.86 -6.71
N GLN A 21 -16.95 19.96 -6.97
CA GLN A 21 -16.39 21.31 -7.00
C GLN A 21 -15.14 21.38 -7.91
N ASN A 22 -14.01 21.83 -7.38
CA ASN A 22 -12.73 21.97 -8.09
C ASN A 22 -11.76 20.80 -7.83
N VAL A 23 -12.23 19.68 -7.27
CA VAL A 23 -11.41 18.50 -6.97
C VAL A 23 -11.86 17.32 -7.83
N HIS A 24 -10.88 16.61 -8.39
CA HIS A 24 -11.10 15.34 -9.09
C HIS A 24 -10.71 14.18 -8.16
N PHE A 25 -11.65 13.27 -7.95
CA PHE A 25 -11.47 12.06 -7.18
C PHE A 25 -11.26 10.89 -8.15
N LEU A 26 -10.20 10.13 -7.92
CA LEU A 26 -9.89 8.90 -8.64
C LEU A 26 -10.14 7.73 -7.70
N CYS A 27 -11.15 6.92 -8.00
CA CYS A 27 -11.56 5.78 -7.18
C CYS A 27 -11.20 4.49 -7.89
N VAL A 28 -10.36 3.65 -7.28
CA VAL A 28 -10.01 2.34 -7.85
C VAL A 28 -11.27 1.46 -7.92
N VAL A 29 -11.53 0.88 -9.09
CA VAL A 29 -12.61 -0.09 -9.27
C VAL A 29 -11.99 -1.48 -9.20
N LYS A 30 -12.29 -2.22 -8.12
CA LYS A 30 -11.84 -3.62 -7.98
C LYS A 30 -12.39 -4.43 -9.18
N PRO A 31 -11.55 -5.09 -9.98
CA PRO A 31 -12.04 -5.94 -11.06
C PRO A 31 -12.83 -7.11 -10.47
N ALA A 32 -13.91 -7.52 -11.16
CA ALA A 32 -14.78 -8.62 -10.70
C ALA A 32 -14.09 -10.00 -10.69
N PHE A 33 -12.91 -10.10 -11.29
CA PHE A 33 -12.10 -11.31 -11.25
C PHE A 33 -11.45 -11.43 -9.88
N LYS A 34 -11.90 -12.42 -9.10
CA LYS A 34 -11.12 -12.97 -8.00
C LYS A 34 -9.81 -13.46 -8.59
N LEU A 35 -8.74 -12.67 -8.44
CA LEU A 35 -7.40 -13.23 -8.44
C LEU A 35 -7.46 -14.41 -7.47
N CYS A 36 -7.03 -15.59 -7.91
CA CYS A 36 -6.87 -16.74 -7.03
C CYS A 36 -5.98 -16.26 -5.89
N GLU A 37 -6.58 -15.97 -4.74
CA GLU A 37 -5.88 -15.52 -3.55
C GLU A 37 -4.99 -16.70 -3.15
N ASN A 38 -3.71 -16.63 -3.50
CA ASN A 38 -2.72 -17.49 -2.89
C ASN A 38 -2.61 -17.04 -1.43
N SER A 39 -3.53 -17.51 -0.60
CA SER A 39 -3.65 -17.20 0.82
C SER A 39 -2.32 -17.43 1.55
N ILE A 40 -1.55 -18.42 1.11
CA ILE A 40 -0.20 -18.71 1.58
C ILE A 40 0.78 -17.57 1.25
N ALA A 41 0.78 -17.05 0.02
CA ALA A 41 1.68 -15.97 -0.38
C ALA A 41 1.35 -14.66 0.34
N ASN A 42 0.06 -14.37 0.54
CA ASN A 42 -0.38 -13.22 1.31
C ASN A 42 0.06 -13.35 2.77
N TYR A 43 -0.16 -14.50 3.39
CA TYR A 43 0.31 -14.78 4.76
C TYR A 43 1.82 -14.66 4.89
N GLN A 44 2.59 -15.18 3.93
CA GLN A 44 4.05 -15.09 3.92
C GLN A 44 4.56 -13.65 3.87
N GLY A 45 3.92 -12.78 3.08
CA GLY A 45 4.32 -11.37 3.01
C GLY A 45 4.01 -10.61 4.31
N LEU A 46 2.82 -10.79 4.88
CA LEU A 46 2.50 -10.20 6.18
C LEU A 46 3.41 -10.73 7.31
N LYS A 47 3.79 -12.01 7.23
CA LYS A 47 4.74 -12.59 8.20
C LYS A 47 6.15 -12.00 8.03
N PHE A 48 6.56 -11.71 6.81
CA PHE A 48 7.82 -11.02 6.52
C PHE A 48 7.85 -9.62 7.15
N GLU A 49 6.79 -8.83 7.00
CA GLU A 49 6.67 -7.52 7.64
C GLU A 49 6.80 -7.62 9.17
N GLN A 50 6.17 -8.63 9.78
CA GLN A 50 6.28 -8.89 11.22
C GLN A 50 7.70 -9.25 11.67
N TYR A 51 8.50 -9.93 10.85
CA TYR A 51 9.90 -10.23 11.17
C TYR A 51 10.82 -9.02 11.01
N MET A 52 10.50 -8.08 10.12
CA MET A 52 11.35 -6.93 9.77
C MET A 52 11.06 -5.67 10.59
N THR A 53 9.99 -5.68 11.39
CA THR A 53 9.57 -4.53 12.20
C THR A 53 9.95 -4.72 13.67
N SER A 54 10.70 -3.77 14.22
CA SER A 54 11.12 -3.79 15.61
C SER A 54 9.94 -3.41 16.53
N GLY A 55 9.66 -4.25 17.52
CA GLY A 55 8.56 -4.01 18.47
C GLY A 55 7.93 -5.26 19.08
N ILE A 56 8.25 -6.45 18.57
CA ILE A 56 7.76 -7.72 19.10
C ILE A 56 8.95 -8.45 19.72
N ASN A 57 8.86 -8.81 21.01
CA ASN A 57 9.85 -9.67 21.66
C ASN A 57 10.09 -10.91 20.79
N GLU A 58 11.31 -11.04 20.26
CA GLU A 58 11.70 -12.04 19.25
C GLU A 58 11.44 -13.50 19.68
N THR A 59 11.18 -13.73 20.97
CA THR A 59 10.92 -15.05 21.55
C THR A 59 9.51 -15.57 21.27
N TYR A 60 8.53 -14.71 20.99
CA TYR A 60 7.16 -15.14 20.64
C TYR A 60 6.46 -14.12 19.73
N LEU A 61 6.36 -14.44 18.44
CA LEU A 61 5.61 -13.63 17.48
C LEU A 61 4.11 -14.03 17.53
N PRO A 62 3.19 -13.09 17.79
CA PRO A 62 1.75 -13.38 17.76
C PRO A 62 1.28 -13.72 16.33
N PRO A 63 0.08 -14.30 16.19
CA PRO A 63 -0.53 -14.53 14.87
C PRO A 63 -0.59 -13.24 14.06
N VAL A 64 -0.31 -13.36 12.76
CA VAL A 64 -0.35 -12.23 11.83
C VAL A 64 -1.79 -11.86 11.54
N SER A 65 -2.11 -10.56 11.61
CA SER A 65 -3.44 -10.01 11.32
C SER A 65 -3.33 -9.01 10.18
N SER A 66 -4.23 -9.09 9.19
CA SER A 66 -4.35 -8.10 8.11
C SER A 66 -5.22 -6.89 8.48
N VAL A 67 -5.74 -6.85 9.72
CA VAL A 67 -6.70 -5.84 10.18
C VAL A 67 -5.99 -4.54 10.57
N GLU A 68 -4.78 -4.64 11.10
CA GLU A 68 -4.02 -3.48 11.56
C GLU A 68 -3.21 -2.91 10.39
N LYS A 69 -3.65 -1.75 9.90
CA LYS A 69 -2.99 -1.05 8.79
C LYS A 69 -2.73 0.40 9.18
N PHE A 70 -1.52 0.87 8.92
CA PHE A 70 -1.15 2.26 9.16
C PHE A 70 -1.14 3.03 7.85
N PHE A 71 -1.75 4.22 7.86
CA PHE A 71 -1.88 5.03 6.65
C PHE A 71 -1.36 6.45 6.87
N VAL A 72 -0.69 6.97 5.85
CA VAL A 72 -0.25 8.36 5.80
C VAL A 72 -0.99 9.10 4.69
N MET A 73 -1.28 10.38 4.96
CA MET A 73 -1.81 11.31 3.97
C MET A 73 -0.65 12.07 3.33
N ILE A 74 -0.47 11.91 2.03
CA ILE A 74 0.64 12.50 1.28
C ILE A 74 0.10 13.55 0.33
N ARG A 75 0.63 14.77 0.47
CA ARG A 75 0.38 15.89 -0.45
C ARG A 75 1.59 16.10 -1.35
N ARG A 76 1.41 16.04 -2.67
CA ARG A 76 2.46 16.26 -3.68
C ARG A 76 1.95 17.12 -4.84
N LYS A 77 2.88 17.54 -5.70
CA LYS A 77 2.60 18.24 -6.96
C LYS A 77 3.33 17.51 -8.09
N LEU A 78 2.60 17.13 -9.13
CA LEU A 78 3.14 16.50 -10.33
C LEU A 78 2.87 17.43 -11.51
N GLY A 79 3.94 18.05 -12.04
CA GLY A 79 3.80 19.13 -13.02
C GLY A 79 2.93 20.27 -12.46
N ASN A 80 1.80 20.56 -13.10
CA ASN A 80 0.83 21.55 -12.64
C ASN A 80 -0.31 20.99 -11.79
N ILE A 81 -0.34 19.67 -11.55
CA ILE A 81 -1.42 19.00 -10.83
C ILE A 81 -1.02 18.85 -9.36
N ARG A 82 -1.90 19.27 -8.45
CA ARG A 82 -1.75 19.01 -7.00
C ARG A 82 -2.48 17.71 -6.68
N ILE A 83 -1.80 16.81 -5.99
CA ILE A 83 -2.31 15.47 -5.68
C ILE A 83 -2.30 15.31 -4.17
N LEU A 84 -3.41 14.83 -3.63
CA LEU A 84 -3.53 14.36 -2.26
C LEU A 84 -3.95 12.89 -2.33
N PHE A 85 -3.16 12.01 -1.73
CA PHE A 85 -3.45 10.58 -1.73
C PHE A 85 -3.11 9.96 -0.38
N ARG A 86 -3.78 8.87 -0.08
CA ARG A 86 -3.53 8.02 1.09
C ARG A 86 -2.64 6.87 0.65
N SER A 87 -1.62 6.55 1.44
CA SER A 87 -0.78 5.36 1.25
C SER A 87 -0.74 4.56 2.53
N GLU A 88 -0.80 3.23 2.39
CA GLU A 88 -0.36 2.30 3.43
C GLU A 88 1.16 2.42 3.59
N VAL A 89 1.64 2.29 4.82
CA VAL A 89 3.06 2.32 5.18
C VAL A 89 3.30 1.22 6.20
N ASP A 90 4.31 0.40 5.95
CA ASP A 90 4.55 -0.82 6.75
C ASP A 90 5.31 -0.49 8.04
N CYS A 91 6.30 0.42 7.96
CA CYS A 91 7.07 0.84 9.12
C CYS A 91 7.79 2.18 8.92
N PHE A 92 8.28 2.74 10.04
CA PHE A 92 9.17 3.91 10.06
C PHE A 92 10.56 3.50 10.52
N ASP A 93 11.57 3.78 9.70
CA ASP A 93 12.94 3.64 10.15
C ASP A 93 13.30 4.77 11.13
N HIS A 94 13.84 4.38 12.29
CA HIS A 94 14.36 5.27 13.33
C HIS A 94 15.90 5.31 13.34
N ALA A 95 16.55 5.04 12.21
CA ALA A 95 17.98 5.32 12.05
C ALA A 95 18.23 6.81 12.29
N GLY A 96 19.06 7.14 13.29
CA GLY A 96 19.29 8.46 13.90
C GLY A 96 19.83 9.60 13.01
N SER A 97 19.27 9.79 11.83
CA SER A 97 19.45 10.96 10.97
C SER A 97 18.07 11.51 10.61
N ASN A 98 17.93 12.83 10.50
CA ASN A 98 16.66 13.58 10.35
C ASN A 98 15.90 13.33 9.01
N GLN A 99 15.80 12.09 8.57
CA GLN A 99 15.00 11.63 7.44
C GLN A 99 14.34 10.32 7.84
N ALA A 100 13.09 10.39 8.30
CA ALA A 100 12.25 9.20 8.39
C ALA A 100 12.10 8.61 7.00
N VAL A 101 12.80 7.51 6.74
CA VAL A 101 12.62 6.72 5.53
C VAL A 101 11.37 5.87 5.75
N CYS A 102 10.31 6.17 4.99
CA CYS A 102 9.15 5.29 4.91
C CYS A 102 9.48 4.16 3.94
N CYS A 103 9.52 2.93 4.43
CA CYS A 103 9.57 1.76 3.57
C CYS A 103 8.16 1.53 3.01
N PHE A 104 8.05 1.45 1.69
CA PHE A 104 6.82 1.05 1.00
C PHE A 104 7.05 -0.33 0.39
N PHE A 105 6.59 -1.39 1.04
CA PHE A 105 6.38 -2.68 0.41
C PHE A 105 4.92 -2.72 -0.02
N CYS A 106 4.67 -2.44 -1.31
CA CYS A 106 3.34 -2.60 -1.88
C CYS A 106 2.96 -4.10 -1.92
N GLN A 107 2.35 -4.61 -0.86
CA GLN A 107 1.47 -5.77 -0.97
C GLN A 107 0.04 -5.28 -1.23
N ASP A 108 -0.59 -5.82 -2.27
CA ASP A 108 -1.97 -5.48 -2.63
C ASP A 108 -2.89 -6.05 -1.53
N SER A 109 -3.14 -5.25 -0.49
CA SER A 109 -3.98 -5.63 0.65
C SER A 109 -5.46 -5.41 0.32
N VAL A 110 -6.07 -6.39 -0.36
CA VAL A 110 -7.51 -6.40 -0.66
C VAL A 110 -8.23 -7.18 0.44
N GLU A 111 -8.99 -6.47 1.29
CA GLU A 111 -10.13 -7.03 2.04
C GLU A 111 -11.22 -7.55 1.10
#